data_AF-A0AAJ4EJN6-F1
#
_entry.id   AF-A0AAJ4EJN6-F1
#
_cell.length_a   1.000
_cell.length_b   1.000
_cell.length_c   1.000
_cell.angle_alpha   90.00
_cell.angle_beta   90.00
_cell.angle_gamma   90.00
#
_symmetry.space_group_name_H-M   'P 1'
#
loop_
_entity.id
_entity.type
_entity.pdbx_description
1 polymer ?
#
loop_
_entity_poly.entity_id
_entity_poly.type
_entity_poly.pdbx_seq_one_letter_code
_entity_poly.pdbx_strand_id
1 'polypeptide(L)'
;MQANNEKTNLELYYEWINKNSNKNKVGIKIKKIVSTLVKELKSNKDYYFNHKEANKTISFIEKSCFHTTGEYNKQNFKLELWQKAFLEALYGFYDKKTNLRRFKEALLIVGRGNGKTALASAIALKSLILDNEANAELYSIATKRDQAKRVYEEMRRMIFINPNLNKILKVKRDKIEFIHNNSFFQPLLVVNFYKLIII
;
A
#
# COMPACT_ATOMS: atom_id res chain seq x y z
N MET A 1 -0.03 -6.24 -28.39
CA MET A 1 -0.50 -5.40 -27.26
C MET A 1 0.54 -4.32 -27.05
N GLN A 2 0.24 -3.09 -27.47
CA GLN A 2 1.16 -1.96 -27.37
C GLN A 2 1.52 -1.73 -25.89
N ALA A 3 2.81 -1.88 -25.55
CA ALA A 3 3.33 -1.34 -24.32
C ALA A 3 3.16 0.18 -24.42
N ASN A 4 2.19 0.75 -23.70
CA ASN A 4 2.13 2.19 -23.57
C ASN A 4 3.47 2.66 -23.02
N ASN A 5 4.13 3.52 -23.79
CA ASN A 5 5.43 4.15 -23.51
C ASN A 5 5.34 5.17 -22.34
N GLU A 6 4.43 4.94 -21.41
CA GLU A 6 4.13 5.82 -20.29
C GLU A 6 5.08 5.49 -19.13
N LYS A 7 5.77 6.51 -18.63
CA LYS A 7 6.69 6.36 -17.49
C LYS A 7 5.96 5.80 -16.27
N THR A 8 6.61 4.89 -15.57
CA THR A 8 6.15 4.39 -14.26
C THR A 8 6.15 5.50 -13.21
N ASN A 9 5.34 5.38 -12.15
CA ASN A 9 5.39 6.32 -11.04
C ASN A 9 6.75 6.30 -10.32
N LEU A 10 7.48 5.18 -10.35
CA LEU A 10 8.86 5.07 -9.90
C LEU A 10 9.81 5.96 -10.70
N GLU A 11 9.72 5.94 -12.03
CA GLU A 11 10.50 6.82 -12.90
C GLU A 11 10.14 8.30 -12.68
N LEU A 12 8.84 8.61 -12.61
CA LEU A 12 8.37 9.96 -12.33
C LEU A 12 8.84 10.47 -10.96
N TYR A 13 8.83 9.60 -9.94
CA TYR A 13 9.32 9.94 -8.61
C TYR A 13 10.85 10.11 -8.58
N TYR A 14 11.59 9.28 -9.32
CA TYR A 14 13.03 9.45 -9.50
C TYR A 14 13.37 10.81 -10.14
N GLU A 15 12.65 11.19 -11.19
CA GLU A 15 12.81 12.50 -11.83
C GLU A 15 12.48 13.65 -10.88
N TRP A 16 11.40 13.53 -10.11
CA TRP A 16 11.03 14.51 -9.09
C TRP A 16 12.11 14.66 -8.00
N ILE A 17 12.70 13.55 -7.54
CA ILE A 17 13.81 13.56 -6.57
C ILE A 17 15.00 14.34 -7.15
N ASN A 18 15.39 14.06 -8.39
CA ASN A 18 16.54 14.70 -9.03
C ASN A 18 16.31 16.21 -9.24
N LYS A 19 15.09 16.60 -9.65
CA LYS A 19 14.71 18.01 -9.81
C LYS A 19 14.68 18.79 -8.49
N ASN A 20 14.43 18.10 -7.37
CA ASN A 20 14.33 18.71 -6.03
C ASN A 20 15.51 18.31 -5.11
N SER A 21 16.64 17.91 -5.68
CA SER A 21 17.81 17.40 -4.94
C SER A 21 18.28 18.35 -3.83
N ASN A 22 18.20 19.66 -4.07
CA ASN A 22 18.63 20.73 -3.17
C ASN A 22 17.70 20.98 -1.97
N LYS A 23 16.48 20.42 -1.95
CA LYS A 23 15.47 20.72 -0.91
C LYS A 23 15.53 19.81 0.32
N ASN A 24 16.49 18.88 0.40
CA ASN A 24 16.67 17.91 1.50
C ASN A 24 15.37 17.19 1.96
N LYS A 25 14.38 17.02 1.08
CA LYS A 25 13.08 16.41 1.41
C LYS A 25 13.09 14.88 1.47
N VAL A 26 14.11 14.24 0.88
CA VAL A 26 14.20 12.78 0.75
C VAL A 26 15.57 12.31 1.24
N GLY A 27 15.57 11.32 2.13
CA GLY A 27 16.79 10.75 2.69
C GLY A 27 17.65 10.04 1.62
N ILE A 28 18.97 10.08 1.81
CA ILE A 28 19.97 9.54 0.86
C ILE A 28 19.70 8.05 0.54
N LYS A 29 19.33 7.26 1.55
CA LYS A 29 19.01 5.83 1.38
C LYS A 29 17.84 5.62 0.42
N ILE A 30 16.77 6.41 0.53
CA ILE A 30 15.62 6.34 -0.37
C ILE A 30 16.02 6.73 -1.80
N LYS A 31 16.82 7.78 -1.98
CA LYS A 31 17.36 8.16 -3.31
C LYS A 31 18.13 7.01 -3.96
N LYS A 32 18.96 6.29 -3.18
CA LYS A 32 19.73 5.14 -3.67
C LYS A 32 18.82 3.95 -4.02
N ILE A 33 17.82 3.66 -3.20
CA ILE A 33 16.85 2.58 -3.47
C ILE A 33 16.07 2.88 -4.75
N VAL A 34 15.46 4.07 -4.86
CA VAL A 34 14.66 4.46 -6.04
C VAL A 34 15.51 4.43 -7.31
N SER A 35 16.73 4.95 -7.27
CA SER A 35 17.61 4.91 -8.45
C SER A 35 18.02 3.50 -8.85
N THR A 36 18.15 2.58 -7.89
CA THR A 36 18.42 1.16 -8.16
C THR A 36 17.19 0.51 -8.81
N LEU A 37 16.00 0.71 -8.25
CA LEU A 37 14.76 0.16 -8.79
C LEU A 37 14.49 0.66 -10.22
N VAL A 38 14.70 1.95 -10.51
CA VAL A 38 14.55 2.49 -11.86
C VAL A 38 15.55 1.89 -12.85
N LYS A 39 16.78 1.57 -12.42
CA LYS A 39 17.72 0.84 -13.28
C LYS A 39 17.23 -0.58 -13.56
N GLU A 40 16.70 -1.25 -12.54
CA GLU A 40 16.14 -2.60 -12.67
C GLU A 40 14.88 -2.65 -13.56
N LEU A 41 14.09 -1.57 -13.65
CA LEU A 41 12.97 -1.46 -14.60
C LEU A 41 13.43 -1.59 -16.05
N LYS A 42 14.59 -0.99 -16.38
CA LYS A 42 15.13 -0.99 -17.75
C LYS A 42 15.74 -2.32 -18.14
N SER A 43 16.48 -2.92 -17.21
CA SER A 43 17.15 -4.20 -17.43
C SER A 43 17.40 -4.90 -16.10
N ASN A 44 16.79 -6.07 -15.94
CA ASN A 44 17.07 -6.99 -14.86
C ASN A 44 16.97 -8.43 -15.37
N LYS A 45 17.95 -9.26 -15.02
CA LYS A 45 17.99 -10.67 -15.44
C LYS A 45 16.97 -11.52 -14.68
N ASP A 46 16.78 -11.28 -13.40
CA ASP A 46 16.02 -12.14 -12.48
C ASP A 46 14.57 -11.67 -12.30
N TYR A 47 14.32 -10.36 -12.43
CA TYR A 47 13.02 -9.74 -12.18
C TYR A 47 12.44 -9.03 -13.41
N TYR A 48 11.12 -8.94 -13.47
CA TYR A 48 10.40 -8.11 -14.44
C TYR A 48 9.35 -7.26 -13.73
N PHE A 49 8.93 -6.16 -14.37
CA PHE A 49 7.92 -5.27 -13.83
C PHE A 49 6.54 -5.58 -14.40
N ASN A 50 5.60 -5.93 -13.52
CA ASN A 50 4.22 -6.21 -13.86
C ASN A 50 3.36 -4.95 -13.68
N HIS A 51 3.26 -4.16 -14.75
CA HIS A 51 2.45 -2.93 -14.77
C HIS A 51 0.99 -3.19 -14.39
N LYS A 52 0.42 -4.35 -14.78
CA LYS A 52 -0.98 -4.66 -14.51
C LYS A 52 -1.24 -4.79 -13.02
N GLU A 53 -0.41 -5.53 -12.29
CA GLU A 53 -0.58 -5.73 -10.84
C GLU A 53 -0.29 -4.47 -10.03
N ALA A 54 0.71 -3.69 -10.45
CA ALA A 54 0.99 -2.39 -9.84
C ALA A 54 -0.19 -1.41 -10.04
N ASN A 55 -0.67 -1.27 -11.28
CA ASN A 55 -1.80 -0.37 -11.60
C ASN A 55 -3.11 -0.84 -10.98
N LYS A 56 -3.34 -2.15 -10.87
CA LYS A 56 -4.50 -2.72 -10.17
C LYS A 56 -4.53 -2.26 -8.71
N THR A 57 -3.38 -2.27 -8.04
CA THR A 57 -3.25 -1.81 -6.64
C THR A 57 -3.54 -0.32 -6.52
N ILE A 58 -2.89 0.53 -7.33
CA ILE A 58 -3.10 1.98 -7.31
C ILE A 58 -4.55 2.33 -7.65
N SER A 59 -5.09 1.73 -8.71
CA SER A 59 -6.47 1.98 -9.16
C SER A 59 -7.49 1.57 -8.12
N PHE A 60 -7.28 0.47 -7.41
CA PHE A 60 -8.17 0.08 -6.32
C PHE A 60 -8.18 1.14 -5.22
N ILE A 61 -7.00 1.59 -4.78
CA ILE A 61 -6.89 2.56 -3.70
C ILE A 61 -7.56 3.88 -4.10
N GLU A 62 -7.23 4.45 -5.27
CA GLU A 62 -7.77 5.74 -5.70
C GLU A 62 -9.27 5.71 -6.07
N LYS A 63 -9.84 4.52 -6.34
CA LYS A 63 -11.28 4.38 -6.68
C LYS A 63 -12.13 3.93 -5.50
N SER A 64 -11.57 3.19 -4.56
CA SER A 64 -12.34 2.52 -3.50
C SER A 64 -12.07 3.07 -2.10
N CYS A 65 -10.91 3.70 -1.87
CA CYS A 65 -10.57 4.31 -0.59
C CYS A 65 -10.88 5.81 -0.62
N PHE A 66 -11.26 6.35 0.54
CA PHE A 66 -11.69 7.74 0.70
C PHE A 66 -10.89 8.40 1.82
N HIS A 67 -10.66 9.70 1.70
CA HIS A 67 -10.22 10.51 2.83
C HIS A 67 -11.34 10.57 3.87
N THR A 68 -11.02 10.26 5.12
CA THR A 68 -12.01 10.13 6.20
C THR A 68 -11.99 11.29 7.20
N THR A 69 -11.08 12.25 7.01
CA THR A 69 -10.84 13.39 7.91
C THR A 69 -10.40 14.63 7.15
N GLY A 70 -10.62 15.80 7.74
CA GLY A 70 -10.16 17.09 7.19
C GLY A 70 -11.01 17.59 6.03
N GLU A 71 -10.48 18.57 5.30
CA GLU A 71 -11.17 19.26 4.20
C GLU A 71 -11.52 18.33 3.03
N TYR A 72 -10.79 17.21 2.89
CA TYR A 72 -11.00 16.23 1.83
C TYR A 72 -11.97 15.10 2.22
N ASN A 73 -12.69 15.21 3.35
CA ASN A 73 -13.60 14.17 3.81
C ASN A 73 -14.59 13.74 2.71
N LYS A 74 -14.78 12.41 2.55
CA LYS A 74 -15.61 11.77 1.52
C LYS A 74 -15.13 11.96 0.07
N GLN A 75 -13.96 12.56 -0.15
CA GLN A 75 -13.31 12.55 -1.46
C GLN A 75 -12.44 11.31 -1.61
N ASN A 76 -12.24 10.87 -2.86
CA ASN A 76 -11.37 9.74 -3.16
C ASN A 76 -9.96 9.96 -2.61
N PHE A 77 -9.36 8.91 -2.05
CA PHE A 77 -8.00 8.95 -1.55
C PHE A 77 -7.01 8.98 -2.72
N LYS A 78 -6.70 10.19 -3.20
CA LYS A 78 -5.73 10.40 -4.27
C LYS A 78 -4.32 10.19 -3.73
N LEU A 79 -3.59 9.27 -4.34
CA LEU A 79 -2.25 8.93 -3.89
C LEU A 79 -1.25 9.99 -4.35
N GLU A 80 -0.38 10.41 -3.45
CA GLU A 80 0.77 11.23 -3.82
C GLU A 80 1.77 10.41 -4.66
N LEU A 81 2.60 11.10 -5.44
CA LEU A 81 3.57 10.46 -6.34
C LEU A 81 4.48 9.47 -5.62
N TRP A 82 4.96 9.81 -4.41
CA TRP A 82 5.81 8.90 -3.63
C TRP A 82 5.05 7.67 -3.13
N GLN A 83 3.74 7.81 -2.83
CA GLN A 83 2.90 6.68 -2.41
C GLN A 83 2.67 5.74 -3.59
N LYS A 84 2.44 6.28 -4.79
CA LYS A 84 2.36 5.49 -6.03
C LYS A 84 3.68 4.77 -6.31
N ALA A 85 4.80 5.46 -6.24
CA ALA A 85 6.13 4.85 -6.42
C ALA A 85 6.42 3.76 -5.38
N PHE A 86 6.03 3.97 -4.12
CA PHE A 86 6.13 2.96 -3.07
C PHE A 86 5.28 1.71 -3.36
N LEU A 87 4.04 1.90 -3.81
CA LEU A 87 3.16 0.80 -4.19
C LEU A 87 3.65 0.06 -5.44
N GLU A 88 4.18 0.76 -6.43
CA GLU A 88 4.83 0.14 -7.59
C GLU A 88 6.07 -0.66 -7.20
N ALA A 89 6.89 -0.13 -6.30
CA ALA A 89 8.03 -0.88 -5.77
C ALA A 89 7.56 -2.15 -5.07
N LEU A 90 6.54 -2.06 -4.22
CA LEU A 90 6.05 -3.19 -3.43
C LEU A 90 5.32 -4.24 -4.28
N TYR A 91 4.45 -3.82 -5.20
CA TYR A 91 3.53 -4.69 -5.95
C TYR A 91 3.88 -4.90 -7.42
N GLY A 92 4.89 -4.23 -7.96
CA GLY A 92 5.22 -4.27 -9.38
C GLY A 92 6.35 -5.23 -9.75
N PHE A 93 7.27 -5.57 -8.86
CA PHE A 93 8.41 -6.43 -9.20
C PHE A 93 8.13 -7.91 -8.96
N TYR A 94 8.29 -8.74 -9.99
CA TYR A 94 8.07 -10.19 -9.97
C TYR A 94 9.31 -10.94 -10.40
N ASP A 95 9.56 -12.08 -9.75
CA ASP A 95 10.61 -13.02 -10.12
C ASP A 95 10.20 -13.78 -11.39
N LYS A 96 11.08 -13.78 -12.41
CA LYS A 96 10.79 -14.39 -13.72
C LYS A 96 10.62 -15.90 -13.66
N LYS A 97 11.26 -16.58 -12.69
CA LYS A 97 11.26 -18.05 -12.60
C LYS A 97 10.00 -18.54 -11.87
N THR A 98 9.66 -17.89 -10.77
CA THR A 98 8.56 -18.31 -9.89
C THR A 98 7.25 -17.59 -10.18
N ASN A 99 7.28 -16.49 -10.94
CA ASN A 99 6.13 -15.61 -11.17
C ASN A 99 5.51 -15.07 -9.87
N LEU A 100 6.31 -14.98 -8.80
CA LEU A 100 5.91 -14.45 -7.50
C LEU A 100 6.48 -13.04 -7.29
N ARG A 101 5.78 -12.25 -6.47
CA ARG A 101 6.22 -10.90 -6.09
C ARG A 101 7.57 -10.96 -5.36
N ARG A 102 8.53 -10.15 -5.79
CA ARG A 102 9.88 -10.05 -5.20
C ARG A 102 9.82 -9.58 -3.76
N PHE A 103 9.12 -8.47 -3.51
CA PHE A 103 9.08 -7.84 -2.20
C PHE A 103 7.89 -8.38 -1.39
N LYS A 104 8.20 -9.09 -0.31
CA LYS A 104 7.19 -9.60 0.64
C LYS A 104 7.02 -8.67 1.84
N GLU A 105 8.06 -7.90 2.15
CA GLU A 105 8.15 -7.01 3.30
C GLU A 105 8.62 -5.63 2.83
N ALA A 106 8.18 -4.57 3.52
CA ALA A 106 8.61 -3.20 3.28
C ALA A 106 8.81 -2.48 4.61
N LEU A 107 9.79 -1.58 4.65
CA LEU A 107 10.01 -0.65 5.76
C LEU A 107 9.80 0.77 5.27
N LEU A 108 8.78 1.45 5.80
CA LEU A 108 8.40 2.80 5.38
C LEU A 108 8.76 3.83 6.47
N ILE A 109 9.86 4.56 6.30
CA ILE A 109 10.27 5.60 7.25
C ILE A 109 9.82 6.96 6.74
N VAL A 110 8.74 7.50 7.31
CA VAL A 110 8.13 8.76 6.86
C VAL A 110 7.75 9.63 8.06
N GLY A 111 7.89 10.95 7.90
CA GLY A 111 7.54 11.95 8.92
C GLY A 111 6.06 11.96 9.29
N ARG A 112 5.72 12.60 10.42
CA ARG A 112 4.32 12.82 10.84
C ARG A 112 3.59 13.70 9.82
N GLY A 113 2.30 13.41 9.58
CA GLY A 113 1.45 14.19 8.68
C GLY A 113 1.40 13.71 7.22
N ASN A 114 2.23 12.76 6.80
CA ASN A 114 2.30 12.29 5.41
C ASN A 114 1.28 11.18 5.05
N GLY A 115 0.14 11.08 5.75
CA GLY A 115 -0.91 10.12 5.39
C GLY A 115 -0.57 8.62 5.54
N LYS A 116 0.48 8.25 6.31
CA LYS A 116 0.90 6.82 6.44
C LYS A 116 -0.20 5.87 6.94
N THR A 117 -1.04 6.32 7.87
CA THR A 117 -2.15 5.50 8.39
C THR A 117 -3.22 5.26 7.33
N ALA A 118 -3.55 6.29 6.54
CA ALA A 118 -4.49 6.16 5.43
C ALA A 118 -3.94 5.19 4.37
N LEU A 119 -2.65 5.32 4.02
CA LEU A 119 -1.99 4.41 3.09
C LEU A 119 -2.00 2.96 3.59
N ALA A 120 -1.63 2.72 4.85
CA ALA A 120 -1.65 1.38 5.44
C ALA A 120 -3.06 0.76 5.45
N SER A 121 -4.08 1.57 5.74
CA SER A 121 -5.48 1.15 5.76
C SER A 121 -5.97 0.77 4.36
N ALA A 122 -5.61 1.57 3.36
CA ALA A 122 -5.92 1.30 1.96
C ALA A 122 -5.20 0.03 1.44
N ILE A 123 -3.94 -0.18 1.84
CA ILE A 123 -3.19 -1.42 1.54
C ILE A 123 -3.86 -2.63 2.20
N ALA A 124 -4.30 -2.53 3.45
CA ALA A 124 -4.99 -3.61 4.14
C ALA A 124 -6.34 -3.96 3.47
N LEU A 125 -7.15 -2.96 3.10
CA LEU A 125 -8.38 -3.17 2.33
C LEU A 125 -8.11 -3.83 0.97
N LYS A 126 -7.09 -3.36 0.25
CA LYS A 126 -6.67 -3.94 -1.01
C LYS A 126 -6.30 -5.40 -0.84
N SER A 127 -5.48 -5.71 0.16
CA SER A 127 -4.95 -7.06 0.37
C SER A 127 -6.09 -8.01 0.76
N LEU A 128 -7.02 -7.55 1.59
CA LEU A 128 -8.19 -8.32 2.00
C LEU A 128 -9.11 -8.69 0.81
N ILE A 129 -9.25 -7.80 -0.19
CA ILE A 129 -10.21 -7.96 -1.29
C ILE A 129 -9.58 -8.50 -2.57
N LEU A 130 -8.35 -8.09 -2.92
CA LEU A 130 -7.78 -8.28 -4.26
C LEU A 130 -6.67 -9.33 -4.36
N ASP A 131 -6.11 -9.78 -3.23
CA ASP A 131 -5.04 -10.79 -3.25
C ASP A 131 -5.58 -12.21 -3.44
N ASN A 132 -6.91 -12.40 -3.47
CA ASN A 132 -7.59 -13.66 -3.73
C ASN A 132 -7.13 -14.83 -2.83
N GLU A 133 -6.61 -14.52 -1.65
CA GLU A 133 -6.18 -15.51 -0.67
C GLU A 133 -7.36 -15.86 0.24
N ALA A 134 -7.73 -17.15 0.28
CA ALA A 134 -8.79 -17.65 1.14
C ALA A 134 -8.30 -17.82 2.57
N ASN A 135 -9.14 -17.45 3.55
CA ASN A 135 -8.80 -17.46 4.97
C ASN A 135 -7.57 -16.59 5.31
N ALA A 136 -7.35 -15.51 4.55
CA ALA A 136 -6.25 -14.59 4.80
C ALA A 136 -6.46 -13.84 6.11
N GLU A 137 -5.41 -13.79 6.93
CA GLU A 137 -5.43 -13.11 8.22
C GLU A 137 -4.52 -11.89 8.19
N LEU A 138 -5.13 -10.71 8.26
CA LEU A 138 -4.41 -9.45 8.23
C LEU A 138 -4.44 -8.80 9.61
N TYR A 139 -3.29 -8.28 10.03
CA TYR A 139 -3.14 -7.70 11.36
C TYR A 139 -2.47 -6.33 11.29
N SER A 140 -2.97 -5.37 12.08
CA SER A 140 -2.17 -4.22 12.50
C SER A 140 -1.65 -4.46 13.90
N ILE A 141 -0.36 -4.26 14.10
CA ILE A 141 0.31 -4.60 15.36
C ILE A 141 1.02 -3.35 15.88
N ALA A 142 0.86 -3.07 17.17
CA ALA A 142 1.56 -1.98 17.83
C ALA A 142 1.77 -2.26 19.33
N THR A 143 2.67 -1.51 19.96
CA THR A 143 2.94 -1.60 21.40
C THR A 143 1.77 -1.15 22.28
N LYS A 144 0.86 -0.35 21.72
CA LYS A 144 -0.41 0.02 22.37
C LYS A 144 -1.57 -0.36 21.46
N ARG A 145 -2.60 -0.98 22.03
CA ARG A 145 -3.79 -1.42 21.27
C ARG A 145 -4.46 -0.26 20.55
N ASP A 146 -4.50 0.92 21.16
CA ASP A 146 -5.06 2.13 20.53
C ASP A 146 -4.28 2.57 19.29
N GLN A 147 -2.96 2.33 19.24
CA GLN A 147 -2.17 2.61 18.05
C GLN A 147 -2.47 1.60 16.94
N ALA A 148 -2.59 0.31 17.27
CA ALA A 148 -2.99 -0.73 16.31
C ALA A 148 -4.40 -0.45 15.76
N LYS A 149 -5.32 0.01 16.61
CA LYS A 149 -6.70 0.36 16.23
C LYS A 149 -6.79 1.52 15.24
N ARG A 150 -5.77 2.37 15.09
CA ARG A 150 -5.82 3.49 14.14
C ARG A 150 -6.08 3.04 12.70
N VAL A 151 -5.44 1.95 12.28
CA VAL A 151 -5.64 1.38 10.94
C VAL A 151 -7.06 0.80 10.81
N TYR A 152 -7.49 0.03 11.81
CA TYR A 152 -8.85 -0.51 11.87
C TYR A 152 -9.93 0.59 11.77
N GLU A 153 -9.79 1.67 12.55
CA GLU A 153 -10.74 2.78 12.59
C GLU A 153 -10.79 3.57 11.28
N GLU A 154 -9.66 3.68 10.59
CA GLU A 154 -9.57 4.31 9.29
C GLU A 154 -10.22 3.44 8.21
N MET A 155 -9.91 2.13 8.17
CA MET A 155 -10.58 1.16 7.29
C MET A 155 -12.09 1.18 7.50
N ARG A 156 -12.55 1.15 8.75
CA ARG A 156 -13.97 1.20 9.11
C ARG A 156 -14.64 2.44 8.50
N ARG A 157 -14.02 3.61 8.61
CA ARG A 157 -14.54 4.85 8.03
C ARG A 157 -14.58 4.79 6.50
N MET A 158 -13.54 4.29 5.84
CA MET A 158 -13.53 4.09 4.39
C MET A 158 -14.66 3.16 3.92
N ILE A 159 -14.91 2.07 4.65
CA ILE A 159 -16.00 1.11 4.37
C ILE A 159 -17.36 1.79 4.50
N PHE A 160 -17.59 2.57 5.56
CA PHE A 160 -18.87 3.26 5.75
C PHE A 160 -19.15 4.30 4.68
N ILE A 161 -18.11 4.97 4.15
CA ILE A 161 -18.25 5.95 3.08
C ILE A 161 -18.54 5.26 1.73
N ASN A 162 -17.97 4.09 1.48
CA ASN A 162 -18.09 3.38 0.19
C ASN A 162 -19.16 2.27 0.24
N PRO A 163 -20.34 2.45 -0.40
CA PRO A 163 -21.40 1.45 -0.37
C PRO A 163 -20.99 0.10 -0.95
N ASN A 164 -20.08 0.08 -1.93
CA ASN A 164 -19.61 -1.18 -2.53
C ASN A 164 -18.74 -1.97 -1.55
N LEU A 165 -17.89 -1.30 -0.77
CA LEU A 165 -17.13 -1.95 0.29
C LEU A 165 -18.04 -2.41 1.42
N ASN A 166 -19.02 -1.59 1.82
CA ASN A 166 -19.95 -1.93 2.89
C ASN A 166 -20.79 -3.19 2.58
N LYS A 167 -21.11 -3.44 1.30
CA LYS A 167 -21.82 -4.65 0.87
C LYS A 167 -21.02 -5.94 1.04
N ILE A 168 -19.69 -5.86 0.94
CA ILE A 168 -18.81 -7.05 0.91
C ILE A 168 -17.95 -7.20 2.16
N LEU A 169 -17.79 -6.15 2.96
CA LEU A 169 -17.01 -6.14 4.20
C LEU A 169 -17.91 -5.95 5.42
N LYS A 170 -17.90 -6.93 6.32
CA LYS A 170 -18.63 -6.88 7.58
C LYS A 170 -17.75 -6.30 8.69
N VAL A 171 -18.08 -5.09 9.12
CA VAL A 171 -17.40 -4.41 10.23
C VAL A 171 -17.96 -4.91 11.57
N LYS A 172 -17.09 -5.45 12.43
CA LYS A 172 -17.36 -5.83 13.84
C LYS A 172 -16.46 -5.02 14.77
N ARG A 173 -16.75 -4.98 16.08
CA ARG A 173 -16.05 -4.16 17.10
C ARG A 173 -14.51 -4.15 17.00
N ASP A 174 -13.88 -5.29 16.77
CA ASP A 174 -12.41 -5.42 16.70
C ASP A 174 -11.99 -6.26 15.47
N LYS A 175 -12.82 -6.36 14.43
CA LYS A 175 -12.54 -7.20 13.26
C LYS A 175 -13.29 -6.68 12.02
N ILE A 176 -12.68 -6.78 10.84
CA ILE A 176 -13.36 -6.57 9.55
C ILE A 176 -13.27 -7.89 8.80
N GLU A 177 -14.41 -8.43 8.38
CA GLU A 177 -14.48 -9.73 7.69
C GLU A 177 -14.88 -9.53 6.23
N PHE A 178 -14.22 -10.24 5.33
CA PHE A 178 -14.60 -10.32 3.93
C PHE A 178 -15.52 -11.50 3.71
N ILE A 179 -16.75 -11.22 3.28
CA ILE A 179 -17.84 -12.22 3.28
C ILE A 179 -17.62 -13.37 2.27
N HIS A 180 -16.73 -13.19 1.29
CA HIS A 180 -16.57 -14.13 0.18
C HIS A 180 -15.57 -15.26 0.44
N ASN A 181 -14.62 -15.11 1.38
CA ASN A 181 -13.52 -16.05 1.52
C ASN A 181 -13.00 -16.24 2.96
N ASN A 182 -13.81 -15.90 3.98
CA ASN A 182 -13.47 -15.97 5.40
C ASN A 182 -12.22 -15.17 5.83
N SER A 183 -11.66 -14.35 4.95
CA SER A 183 -10.50 -13.51 5.26
C SER A 183 -10.90 -12.36 6.18
N PHE A 184 -9.96 -11.86 6.98
CA PHE A 184 -10.25 -10.78 7.91
C PHE A 184 -9.07 -9.88 8.22
N PHE A 185 -9.39 -8.72 8.78
CA PHE A 185 -8.44 -7.79 9.38
C PHE A 185 -8.73 -7.59 10.87
N GLN A 186 -7.70 -7.61 11.72
CA GLN A 186 -7.83 -7.40 13.16
C GLN A 186 -6.66 -6.60 13.77
N PRO A 187 -6.92 -5.56 14.58
CA PRO A 187 -5.87 -4.87 15.33
C PRO A 187 -5.44 -5.70 16.56
N LEU A 188 -4.14 -5.93 16.70
CA LEU A 188 -3.54 -6.67 17.81
C LEU A 188 -2.55 -5.81 18.61
N LEU A 189 -2.47 -6.10 19.89
CA LEU A 189 -1.41 -5.62 20.77
C LEU A 189 -0.20 -6.56 20.65
N VAL A 190 1.02 -6.02 20.61
CA VAL A 190 2.21 -6.86 20.79
C VAL A 190 2.23 -7.36 22.23
N VAL A 191 2.02 -8.65 22.44
CA VAL A 191 2.22 -9.29 23.77
C VAL A 191 3.50 -10.13 23.82
N ASN A 192 4.04 -10.52 22.66
CA ASN A 192 5.39 -11.02 22.33
C ASN A 192 5.26 -11.84 21.04
N PHE A 193 5.84 -11.49 19.88
CA PHE A 193 6.12 -12.41 18.76
C PHE A 193 6.92 -11.77 17.58
N TYR A 194 7.61 -12.63 16.83
CA TYR A 194 8.76 -12.42 15.92
C TYR A 194 8.49 -12.11 14.44
N LYS A 195 7.31 -11.62 14.03
CA LYS A 195 7.10 -11.18 12.64
C LYS A 195 6.27 -9.91 12.59
N LEU A 196 6.90 -8.84 12.13
CA LEU A 196 6.44 -7.46 12.25
C LEU A 196 6.13 -6.93 10.85
N ILE A 197 4.88 -6.59 10.58
CA ILE A 197 4.57 -5.62 9.52
C ILE A 197 4.87 -4.24 10.12
N ILE A 198 6.03 -3.69 9.75
CA ILE A 198 6.43 -2.33 10.14
C ILE A 198 5.79 -1.34 9.16
N ILE A 199 4.92 -0.46 9.67
CA ILE A 199 4.45 0.74 8.98
C ILE A 199 5.32 1.93 9.38
#